data_AF-A0A9E4B691-F1
#
_entry.id   AF-A0A9E4B691-F1
#
_cell.length_a   1.000
_cell.length_b   1.000
_cell.length_c   1.000
_cell.angle_alpha   90.00
_cell.angle_beta   90.00
_cell.angle_gamma   90.00
#
_symmetry.space_group_name_H-M   'P 1'
#
loop_
_entity.id
_entity.type
_entity.pdbx_description
1 polymer ?
#
loop_
_entity_poly.entity_id
_entity_poly.type
_entity_poly.pdbx_seq_one_letter_code
_entity_poly.pdbx_strand_id
1 'polypeptide(L)'
;MFLTRSPVARFSQGEASVSTGDRTVYQVSLDEGDEAVTVPFAEGWEPRPERQVTTEAQDPSDMFGMLRDSYVYFSPSMVFDVVPGGGVAYSDSSAYAVKIQVANATPRVVGRPLQPQPVTEQLRERARARALGNLESSAEEQFTPSWLGDDVPEAIREQMAAMMEGMAAGVRDMVENASFMPEVPLVRDLRTTWEGAIWVERWGSDPLAQIDPAAGGSDDRSREAEEAAPEGWIDVLAPGGEYVGTFSLEETPMPGAFGPGGLVAFVETDELDIPTIIVKRLPVAVR
;
A
#
# COMPACT_ATOMS: atom_id res chain seq x y z
N MET A 1 20.30 1.68 -7.33
CA MET A 1 19.17 1.44 -6.40
C MET A 1 17.91 2.02 -7.02
N PHE A 2 16.73 1.49 -6.72
CA PHE A 2 15.45 2.07 -7.16
C PHE A 2 14.62 2.49 -5.95
N LEU A 3 13.87 3.58 -6.09
CA LEU A 3 13.02 4.12 -5.03
C LEU A 3 11.88 4.97 -5.58
N THR A 4 10.76 5.00 -4.87
CA THR A 4 9.64 5.92 -5.08
C THR A 4 9.69 7.02 -4.04
N ARG A 5 9.17 8.21 -4.33
CA ARG A 5 9.00 9.22 -3.28
C ARG A 5 7.68 8.97 -2.58
N SER A 6 7.76 8.65 -1.29
CA SER A 6 6.55 8.60 -0.45
C SER A 6 5.89 9.98 -0.40
N PRO A 7 4.55 10.04 -0.28
CA PRO A 7 3.88 11.29 0.04
C PRO A 7 4.49 11.89 1.30
N VAL A 8 4.78 13.19 1.27
CA VAL A 8 5.32 13.92 2.43
C VAL A 8 4.38 15.06 2.74
N ALA A 9 3.83 15.05 3.95
CA ALA A 9 3.24 16.22 4.56
C ALA A 9 4.35 17.01 5.27
N ARG A 10 4.53 18.28 4.90
CA ARG A 10 5.43 19.21 5.58
C ARG A 10 4.65 20.40 6.11
N PHE A 11 4.96 20.77 7.35
CA PHE A 11 4.48 22.00 7.95
C PHE A 11 5.64 22.96 8.08
N SER A 12 5.55 24.13 7.44
CA SER A 12 6.55 25.18 7.58
C SER A 12 5.89 26.56 7.49
N GLN A 13 6.21 27.45 8.43
CA GLN A 13 5.73 28.84 8.45
C GLN A 13 4.19 29.01 8.45
N GLY A 14 3.45 28.04 8.98
CA GLY A 14 1.98 28.07 9.01
C GLY A 14 1.32 27.53 7.75
N GLU A 15 2.11 27.09 6.75
CA GLU A 15 1.61 26.42 5.56
C GLU A 15 1.83 24.91 5.69
N ALA A 16 0.78 24.15 5.37
CA ALA A 16 0.81 22.70 5.21
C ALA A 16 0.91 22.37 3.72
N SER A 17 2.02 21.75 3.29
CA SER A 17 2.15 21.21 1.94
C SER A 17 2.09 19.69 2.00
N VAL A 18 1.13 19.09 1.29
CA VAL A 18 1.07 17.64 1.09
C VAL A 18 1.49 17.38 -0.36
N SER A 19 2.61 16.67 -0.56
CA SER A 19 2.87 16.07 -1.87
C SER A 19 2.24 14.68 -1.88
N THR A 20 1.47 14.36 -2.92
CA THR A 20 0.82 13.05 -3.10
C THR A 20 1.79 11.90 -3.39
N GLY A 21 3.11 12.14 -3.33
CA GLY A 21 4.13 11.27 -3.87
C GLY A 21 4.05 11.29 -5.41
N ASP A 22 5.17 11.40 -6.10
CA ASP A 22 5.15 11.14 -7.53
C ASP A 22 5.07 9.63 -7.72
N ARG A 23 4.18 9.16 -8.60
CA ARG A 23 4.10 7.75 -8.99
C ARG A 23 5.25 7.41 -9.94
N THR A 24 6.48 7.75 -9.55
CA THR A 24 7.69 7.60 -10.35
C THR A 24 8.66 6.69 -9.62
N VAL A 25 9.14 5.65 -10.32
CA VAL A 25 10.31 4.89 -9.88
C VAL A 25 11.54 5.64 -10.34
N TYR A 26 12.39 6.02 -9.39
CA TYR A 26 13.66 6.65 -9.66
C TYR A 26 14.79 5.62 -9.63
N GLN A 27 15.73 5.76 -10.56
CA GLN A 27 17.03 5.10 -10.47
C GLN A 27 18.01 6.04 -9.76
N VAL A 28 18.67 5.50 -8.74
CA VAL A 28 19.78 6.14 -8.03
C VAL A 28 21.08 5.43 -8.36
N SER A 29 22.01 6.18 -8.94
CA SER A 29 23.40 5.75 -9.20
C SER A 29 24.35 6.41 -8.19
N LEU A 30 25.38 5.65 -7.80
CA LEU A 30 26.50 6.09 -6.97
C LEU A 30 27.82 6.08 -7.78
N ASP A 31 27.74 6.02 -9.11
CA ASP A 31 28.91 5.84 -9.97
C ASP A 31 29.72 7.15 -10.12
N GLU A 32 29.10 8.31 -9.89
CA GLU A 32 29.70 9.64 -10.05
C GLU A 32 30.19 10.25 -8.71
N GLY A 33 30.96 9.48 -7.94
CA GLY A 33 31.62 9.97 -6.71
C GLY A 33 30.74 9.94 -5.47
N ASP A 34 30.89 10.94 -4.59
CA ASP A 34 30.22 10.98 -3.28
C ASP A 34 28.76 11.50 -3.36
N GLU A 35 28.29 11.90 -4.54
CA GLU A 35 26.93 12.41 -4.76
C GLU A 35 26.04 11.37 -5.44
N ALA A 36 24.84 11.16 -4.89
CA ALA A 36 23.86 10.26 -5.47
C ALA A 36 23.09 10.96 -6.60
N VAL A 37 23.20 10.43 -7.83
CA VAL A 37 22.45 10.93 -8.99
C VAL A 37 21.12 10.20 -9.09
N THR A 38 20.01 10.95 -9.07
CA THR A 38 18.64 10.41 -9.11
C THR A 38 17.96 10.81 -10.41
N VAL A 39 17.52 9.82 -11.19
CA VAL A 39 16.83 10.04 -12.48
C VAL A 39 15.50 9.28 -12.54
N PRO A 40 14.42 9.86 -13.10
CA PRO A 40 13.19 9.12 -13.38
C PRO A 40 13.49 7.92 -14.28
N PHE A 41 12.99 6.74 -13.90
CA PHE A 41 13.20 5.49 -14.64
C PHE A 41 11.88 4.95 -15.22
N ALA A 42 10.81 4.97 -14.42
CA ALA A 42 9.49 4.57 -14.87
C ALA A 42 8.44 5.49 -14.25
N GLU A 43 7.50 5.94 -15.07
CA GLU A 43 6.36 6.74 -14.64
C GLU A 43 5.12 5.84 -14.61
N GLY A 44 4.50 5.80 -13.44
CA GLY A 44 3.23 5.17 -13.20
C GLY A 44 2.09 6.05 -13.71
N TRP A 45 0.99 5.40 -14.04
CA TRP A 45 -0.26 6.08 -14.34
C TRP A 45 -0.74 6.83 -13.09
N GLU A 46 -1.01 8.12 -13.26
CA GLU A 46 -1.60 8.94 -12.24
C GLU A 46 -3.10 9.05 -12.48
N PRO A 47 -3.95 8.55 -11.55
CA PRO A 47 -5.36 8.87 -11.59
C PRO A 47 -5.47 10.38 -11.45
N ARG A 48 -6.00 11.06 -12.47
CA ARG A 48 -6.36 12.47 -12.33
C ARG A 48 -7.63 12.50 -11.47
N PRO A 49 -7.58 12.93 -10.20
CA PRO A 49 -8.83 13.19 -9.48
C PRO A 49 -9.61 14.24 -10.28
N GLU A 50 -10.93 14.10 -10.37
CA GLU A 50 -11.79 15.06 -11.07
C GLU A 50 -11.77 16.45 -10.42
N ARG A 51 -11.22 16.58 -9.21
CA ARG A 51 -11.21 17.80 -8.40
C ARG A 51 -9.78 18.30 -8.17
N GLN A 52 -9.55 19.58 -8.46
CA GLN A 52 -8.34 20.27 -8.00
C GLN A 52 -8.45 20.51 -6.49
N VAL A 53 -7.48 19.98 -5.74
CA VAL A 53 -7.30 20.30 -4.33
C VAL A 53 -6.75 21.71 -4.23
N THR A 54 -7.48 22.63 -3.63
CA THR A 54 -6.96 23.96 -3.27
C THR A 54 -6.16 23.88 -1.97
N THR A 55 -4.91 24.33 -2.00
CA THR A 55 -3.89 24.04 -0.98
C THR A 55 -3.76 25.09 0.13
N GLU A 56 -4.69 26.04 0.27
CA GLU A 56 -4.64 27.03 1.36
C GLU A 56 -5.53 26.60 2.51
N ALA A 57 -4.93 26.15 3.62
CA ALA A 57 -5.61 25.89 4.89
C ALA A 57 -5.30 27.03 5.87
N GLN A 58 -6.33 27.66 6.44
CA GLN A 58 -6.20 28.71 7.45
C GLN A 58 -6.64 28.22 8.85
N ASP A 59 -7.42 27.13 8.92
CA ASP A 59 -7.96 26.52 10.14
C ASP A 59 -7.63 25.00 10.21
N PRO A 60 -7.44 24.40 11.40
CA PRO A 60 -7.34 22.95 11.57
C PRO A 60 -8.47 22.13 10.91
N SER A 61 -9.66 22.69 10.75
CA SER A 61 -10.76 22.08 10.01
C SER A 61 -10.52 22.03 8.49
N ASP A 62 -9.76 22.98 7.93
CA ASP A 62 -9.36 22.97 6.51
C ASP A 62 -8.39 21.82 6.22
N MET A 63 -7.59 21.40 7.21
CA MET A 63 -6.69 20.23 7.10
C MET A 63 -7.47 18.94 6.79
N PHE A 64 -8.62 18.73 7.44
CA PHE A 64 -9.49 17.59 7.13
C PHE A 64 -10.14 17.72 5.75
N GLY A 65 -10.47 18.93 5.32
CA GLY A 65 -10.94 19.21 3.95
C GLY A 65 -9.92 18.82 2.87
N MET A 66 -8.64 19.11 3.10
CA MET A 66 -7.56 18.69 2.20
C MET A 66 -7.36 17.17 2.17
N LEU A 67 -7.38 16.52 3.33
CA LEU A 67 -7.29 15.07 3.43
C LEU A 67 -8.46 14.39 2.72
N ARG A 68 -9.67 14.94 2.85
CA ARG A 68 -10.87 14.48 2.15
C ARG A 68 -10.69 14.43 0.65
N ASP A 69 -10.18 15.50 0.04
CA ASP A 69 -10.04 15.55 -1.42
C ASP A 69 -8.90 14.63 -1.92
N SER A 70 -7.99 14.21 -1.02
CA SER A 70 -6.92 13.24 -1.32
C SER A 70 -7.33 11.77 -1.08
N TYR A 71 -8.41 11.53 -0.34
CA TYR A 71 -8.79 10.19 0.07
C TYR A 71 -9.68 9.51 -0.99
N VAL A 72 -9.06 8.63 -1.78
CA VAL A 72 -9.73 7.87 -2.83
C VAL A 72 -9.66 6.37 -2.52
N TYR A 73 -10.81 5.75 -2.27
CA TYR A 73 -10.90 4.31 -2.07
C TYR A 73 -10.53 3.55 -3.35
N PHE A 74 -9.91 2.38 -3.13
CA PHE A 74 -9.46 1.48 -4.19
C PHE A 74 -8.46 2.13 -5.16
N SER A 75 -7.71 3.15 -4.70
CA SER A 75 -6.59 3.69 -5.48
C SER A 75 -5.50 2.63 -5.60
N PRO A 76 -5.08 2.25 -6.82
CA PRO A 76 -4.05 1.23 -7.00
C PRO A 76 -2.71 1.74 -6.45
N SER A 77 -2.08 0.95 -5.58
CA SER A 77 -0.71 1.21 -5.16
C SER A 77 0.26 1.12 -6.35
N MET A 78 1.34 1.89 -6.30
CA MET A 78 2.46 1.68 -7.21
C MET A 78 3.41 0.68 -6.56
N VAL A 79 3.33 -0.57 -6.99
CA VAL A 79 4.21 -1.65 -6.51
C VAL A 79 5.22 -2.00 -7.57
N PHE A 80 6.46 -2.28 -7.16
CA PHE A 80 7.54 -2.57 -8.08
C PHE A 80 8.63 -3.43 -7.45
N ASP A 81 9.40 -4.11 -8.29
CA ASP A 81 10.63 -4.81 -7.90
C ASP A 81 11.63 -4.83 -9.07
N VAL A 82 12.88 -5.13 -8.77
CA VAL A 82 14.01 -5.05 -9.70
C VAL A 82 14.20 -6.36 -10.45
N VAL A 83 14.05 -6.33 -11.78
CA VAL A 83 14.33 -7.52 -12.60
C VAL A 83 15.83 -7.69 -12.86
N PRO A 84 16.31 -8.93 -13.08
CA PRO A 84 17.68 -9.18 -13.48
C PRO A 84 18.08 -8.35 -14.70
N GLY A 85 19.27 -7.73 -14.64
CA GLY A 85 19.75 -6.80 -15.66
C GLY A 85 19.45 -5.31 -15.38
N GLY A 86 18.87 -4.98 -14.23
CA GLY A 86 18.73 -3.60 -13.76
C GLY A 86 17.51 -2.87 -14.33
N GLY A 87 16.48 -3.63 -14.74
CA GLY A 87 15.16 -3.08 -15.06
C GLY A 87 14.23 -3.09 -13.84
N VAL A 88 12.97 -2.70 -14.06
CA VAL A 88 11.92 -2.70 -13.03
C VAL A 88 10.67 -3.37 -13.59
N ALA A 89 10.09 -4.30 -12.82
CA ALA A 89 8.72 -4.75 -12.99
C ALA A 89 7.82 -3.92 -12.07
N TYR A 90 6.70 -3.40 -12.55
CA TYR A 90 5.80 -2.58 -11.74
C TYR A 90 4.32 -2.74 -12.14
N SER A 91 3.42 -2.48 -11.19
CA SER A 91 1.98 -2.36 -11.40
C SER A 91 1.51 -1.04 -10.80
N ASP A 92 0.63 -0.34 -11.52
CA ASP A 92 0.17 1.01 -11.21
C ASP A 92 -1.32 1.24 -11.51
N SER A 93 -2.06 0.18 -11.84
CA SER A 93 -3.45 0.24 -12.33
C SER A 93 -4.34 -0.75 -11.57
N SER A 94 -5.66 -0.62 -11.73
CA SER A 94 -6.58 -1.61 -11.16
C SER A 94 -6.53 -2.98 -11.85
N ALA A 95 -6.06 -3.02 -13.10
CA ALA A 95 -5.94 -4.24 -13.90
C ALA A 95 -4.80 -5.14 -13.44
N TYR A 96 -4.91 -6.43 -13.77
CA TYR A 96 -3.78 -7.34 -13.70
C TYR A 96 -2.84 -7.06 -14.87
N ALA A 97 -1.97 -6.06 -14.69
CA ALA A 97 -1.02 -5.63 -15.70
C ALA A 97 0.32 -5.32 -15.03
N VAL A 98 1.32 -6.17 -15.27
CA VAL A 98 2.69 -5.92 -14.83
C VAL A 98 3.47 -5.36 -16.01
N LYS A 99 3.92 -4.11 -15.86
CA LYS A 99 4.80 -3.42 -16.80
C LYS A 99 6.25 -3.78 -16.48
N ILE A 100 7.02 -4.16 -17.49
CA ILE A 100 8.45 -4.45 -17.35
C ILE A 100 9.21 -3.42 -18.16
N GLN A 101 9.93 -2.55 -17.46
CA GLN A 101 10.75 -1.48 -18.03
C GLN A 101 12.22 -1.84 -17.89
N VAL A 102 12.94 -1.83 -19.02
CA VAL A 102 14.41 -1.95 -19.07
C VAL A 102 14.97 -0.63 -19.57
N ALA A 103 16.18 -0.26 -19.15
CA ALA A 103 16.79 1.01 -19.55
C ALA A 103 16.75 1.20 -21.09
N ASN A 104 16.24 2.35 -21.54
CA ASN A 104 16.13 2.73 -22.95
C ASN A 104 15.26 1.80 -23.83
N ALA A 105 14.43 0.94 -23.24
CA ALA A 105 13.49 0.09 -23.97
C ALA A 105 12.04 0.57 -23.81
N THR A 106 11.16 0.20 -24.73
CA THR A 106 9.72 0.40 -24.53
C THR A 106 9.22 -0.60 -23.47
N PRO A 107 8.44 -0.16 -22.47
CA PRO A 107 7.90 -1.08 -21.49
C PRO A 107 6.96 -2.09 -22.16
N ARG A 108 7.08 -3.36 -21.76
CA ARG A 108 6.16 -4.42 -22.18
C ARG A 108 5.20 -4.74 -21.03
N VAL A 109 3.98 -5.13 -21.36
CA VAL A 109 2.97 -5.52 -20.37
C VAL A 109 2.82 -7.03 -20.40
N VAL A 110 2.90 -7.65 -19.23
CA VAL A 110 2.64 -9.08 -19.03
C VAL A 110 1.51 -9.26 -18.03
N GLY A 111 0.83 -10.40 -18.12
CA GLY A 111 -0.12 -10.80 -17.11
C GLY A 111 -1.19 -11.75 -17.61
N ARG A 112 -2.26 -11.85 -16.83
CA ARG A 112 -3.44 -12.66 -17.07
C ARG A 112 -4.62 -11.76 -17.46
N PRO A 113 -5.56 -12.26 -18.28
CA PRO A 113 -6.76 -11.50 -18.67
C PRO A 113 -7.82 -11.51 -17.55
N LEU A 114 -7.43 -11.15 -16.33
CA LEU A 114 -8.33 -11.00 -15.19
C LEU A 114 -8.98 -9.62 -15.25
N GLN A 115 -10.31 -9.58 -15.14
CA GLN A 115 -11.08 -8.34 -15.17
C GLN A 115 -11.21 -7.79 -13.75
N PRO A 116 -10.84 -6.52 -13.50
CA PRO A 116 -11.14 -5.84 -12.26
C PRO A 116 -12.63 -5.84 -11.95
N GLN A 117 -12.97 -5.90 -10.67
CA GLN A 117 -14.35 -5.78 -10.25
C GLN A 117 -14.79 -4.30 -10.32
N PRO A 118 -15.92 -3.96 -10.95
CA PRO A 118 -16.43 -2.60 -10.94
C PRO A 118 -16.88 -2.19 -9.53
N VAL A 119 -16.60 -0.94 -9.16
CA VAL A 119 -17.05 -0.35 -7.89
C VAL A 119 -18.50 0.11 -8.03
N THR A 120 -19.42 -0.76 -7.64
CA THR A 120 -20.86 -0.48 -7.62
C THR A 120 -21.24 0.40 -6.43
N GLU A 121 -22.42 1.02 -6.48
CA GLU A 121 -22.92 1.82 -5.35
C GLU A 121 -23.04 0.99 -4.06
N GLN A 122 -23.51 -0.26 -4.18
CA GLN A 122 -23.55 -1.19 -3.05
C GLN A 122 -22.16 -1.45 -2.44
N LEU A 123 -21.10 -1.52 -3.28
CA LEU A 123 -19.74 -1.69 -2.78
C LEU A 123 -19.25 -0.42 -2.07
N ARG A 124 -19.61 0.77 -2.58
CA ARG A 124 -19.29 2.06 -1.93
C ARG A 124 -19.94 2.19 -0.57
N GLU A 125 -21.22 1.85 -0.45
CA GLU A 125 -21.95 1.86 0.82
C GLU A 125 -21.30 0.92 1.83
N ARG A 126 -20.97 -0.32 1.41
CA ARG A 126 -20.28 -1.30 2.27
C ARG A 126 -18.88 -0.85 2.67
N ALA A 127 -18.14 -0.23 1.76
CA ALA A 127 -16.81 0.33 2.02
C ALA A 127 -16.87 1.43 3.09
N ARG A 128 -17.81 2.38 2.94
CA ARG A 128 -18.03 3.44 3.94
C ARG A 128 -18.46 2.88 5.28
N ALA A 129 -19.41 1.95 5.29
CA ALA A 129 -19.87 1.30 6.52
C ALA A 129 -18.74 0.57 7.24
N ARG A 130 -17.89 -0.16 6.50
CA ARG A 130 -16.70 -0.82 7.07
C ARG A 130 -15.71 0.19 7.64
N ALA A 131 -15.38 1.24 6.90
CA ALA A 131 -14.45 2.26 7.34
C ALA A 131 -14.94 3.03 8.58
N LEU A 132 -16.24 3.36 8.63
CA LEU A 132 -16.86 3.96 9.82
C LEU A 132 -16.83 3.02 11.02
N GLY A 133 -17.16 1.74 10.82
CA GLY A 133 -17.07 0.73 11.88
C GLY A 133 -15.63 0.60 12.43
N ASN A 134 -14.64 0.54 11.53
CA ASN A 134 -13.22 0.47 11.92
C ASN A 134 -12.78 1.70 12.72
N LEU A 135 -13.26 2.89 12.33
CA LEU A 135 -12.99 4.13 13.05
C LEU A 135 -13.61 4.14 14.44
N GLU A 136 -14.85 3.68 14.56
CA GLU A 136 -15.54 3.60 15.85
C GLU A 136 -14.81 2.63 16.80
N SER A 137 -14.43 1.45 16.32
CA SER A 137 -13.64 0.49 17.11
C SER A 137 -12.27 1.03 17.49
N SER A 138 -11.54 1.64 16.54
CA SER A 138 -10.23 2.24 16.82
C SER A 138 -10.32 3.39 17.82
N ALA A 139 -11.39 4.19 17.75
CA ALA A 139 -11.59 5.29 18.66
C ALA A 139 -11.89 4.81 20.09
N GLU A 140 -12.64 3.72 20.23
CA GLU A 140 -12.90 3.07 21.51
C GLU A 140 -11.61 2.51 22.12
N GLU A 141 -10.75 1.87 21.34
CA GLU A 141 -9.50 1.25 21.82
C GLU A 141 -8.41 2.28 22.15
N GLN A 142 -8.10 3.20 21.24
CA GLN A 142 -6.97 4.12 21.38
C GLN A 142 -7.26 5.30 22.31
N PHE A 143 -8.53 5.68 22.50
CA PHE A 143 -8.91 6.87 23.25
C PHE A 143 -9.64 6.57 24.56
N THR A 144 -9.51 5.35 25.09
CA THR A 144 -9.82 5.14 26.52
C THR A 144 -8.92 6.06 27.35
N PRO A 145 -9.45 6.96 28.20
CA PRO A 145 -8.66 7.93 28.98
C PRO A 145 -7.69 7.32 30.00
N SER A 146 -7.58 5.98 30.05
CA SER A 146 -6.80 5.25 31.06
C SER A 146 -5.29 5.56 31.01
N TRP A 147 -4.77 6.04 29.88
CA TRP A 147 -3.36 6.45 29.74
C TRP A 147 -3.07 7.85 30.30
N LEU A 148 -4.09 8.71 30.36
CA LEU A 148 -4.01 10.02 31.01
C LEU A 148 -4.28 9.79 32.49
N GLY A 149 -3.22 9.51 33.26
CA GLY A 149 -3.32 9.27 34.70
C GLY A 149 -4.18 10.32 35.43
N ASP A 150 -4.69 9.95 36.61
CA ASP A 150 -5.66 10.75 37.37
C ASP A 150 -5.22 12.20 37.68
N ASP A 151 -3.93 12.51 37.52
CA ASP A 151 -3.32 13.81 37.81
C ASP A 151 -3.55 14.89 36.72
N VAL A 152 -4.20 14.56 35.59
CA VAL A 152 -4.49 15.56 34.54
C VAL A 152 -5.64 16.48 34.98
N PRO A 153 -5.44 17.82 35.01
CA PRO A 153 -6.50 18.77 35.33
C PRO A 153 -7.74 18.61 34.45
N GLU A 154 -8.93 18.72 35.06
CA GLU A 154 -10.21 18.52 34.37
C GLU A 154 -10.36 19.41 33.11
N ALA A 155 -9.91 20.67 33.19
CA ALA A 155 -9.95 21.59 32.05
C ALA A 155 -9.14 21.11 30.84
N ILE A 156 -8.01 20.40 31.08
CA ILE A 156 -7.20 19.82 30.00
C ILE A 156 -7.90 18.58 29.44
N ARG A 157 -8.54 17.78 30.29
CA ARG A 157 -9.32 16.61 29.89
C ARG A 157 -10.51 17.00 29.01
N GLU A 158 -11.27 18.02 29.40
CA GLU A 158 -12.38 18.56 28.61
C GLU A 158 -11.89 19.11 27.26
N GLN A 159 -10.78 19.84 27.24
CA GLN A 159 -10.19 20.35 26.01
C GLN A 159 -9.75 19.23 25.06
N MET A 160 -9.10 18.17 25.59
CA MET A 160 -8.72 17.00 24.81
C MET A 160 -9.94 16.25 24.29
N ALA A 161 -10.98 16.06 25.11
CA ALA A 161 -12.21 15.40 24.69
C ALA A 161 -12.88 16.13 23.52
N ALA A 162 -13.01 17.46 23.61
CA ALA A 162 -13.56 18.28 22.54
C ALA A 162 -12.70 18.24 21.25
N MET A 163 -11.37 18.22 21.39
CA MET A 163 -10.46 18.05 20.26
C MET A 163 -10.64 16.68 19.59
N MET A 164 -10.76 15.62 20.37
CA MET A 164 -10.96 14.26 19.87
C MET A 164 -12.32 14.09 19.18
N GLU A 165 -13.37 14.67 19.74
CA GLU A 165 -14.71 14.67 19.12
C GLU A 165 -14.69 15.40 17.76
N GLY A 166 -14.01 16.56 17.69
CA GLY A 166 -13.81 17.29 16.45
C GLY A 166 -13.04 16.49 15.40
N MET A 167 -11.98 15.78 15.82
CA MET A 167 -11.22 14.88 14.94
C MET A 167 -12.09 13.72 14.44
N ALA A 168 -12.83 13.05 15.33
CA ALA A 168 -13.72 11.95 14.96
C ALA A 168 -14.82 12.40 13.97
N ALA A 169 -15.40 13.59 14.18
CA ALA A 169 -16.36 14.18 13.24
C ALA A 169 -15.72 14.49 11.87
N GLY A 170 -14.50 15.05 11.86
CA GLY A 170 -13.76 15.33 10.63
C GLY A 170 -13.41 14.06 9.83
N VAL A 171 -12.98 13.00 10.51
CA VAL A 171 -12.69 11.72 9.83
C VAL A 171 -13.98 11.03 9.36
N ARG A 172 -15.08 11.14 10.10
CA ARG A 172 -16.40 10.66 9.63
C ARG A 172 -16.83 11.37 8.34
N ASP A 173 -16.75 12.71 8.30
CA ASP A 173 -17.03 13.49 7.09
C ASP A 173 -16.12 13.06 5.92
N MET A 174 -14.84 12.81 6.20
CA MET A 174 -13.88 12.31 5.22
C MET A 174 -14.32 10.98 4.61
N VAL A 175 -14.72 10.00 5.43
CA VAL A 175 -15.18 8.68 4.97
C VAL A 175 -16.49 8.79 4.18
N GLU A 176 -17.44 9.59 4.66
CA GLU A 176 -18.75 9.79 4.02
C GLU A 176 -18.65 10.48 2.66
N ASN A 177 -17.66 11.36 2.48
CA ASN A 177 -17.45 12.11 1.24
C ASN A 177 -16.27 11.59 0.40
N ALA A 178 -15.68 10.46 0.79
CA ALA A 178 -14.57 9.85 0.06
C ALA A 178 -14.96 9.55 -1.38
N SER A 179 -13.99 9.77 -2.27
CA SER A 179 -14.08 9.39 -3.68
C SER A 179 -13.72 7.91 -3.87
N PHE A 180 -14.11 7.34 -5.01
CA PHE A 180 -13.85 5.95 -5.33
C PHE A 180 -13.28 5.83 -6.73
N MET A 181 -12.29 4.96 -6.90
CA MET A 181 -11.93 4.49 -8.25
C MET A 181 -13.11 3.74 -8.89
N PRO A 182 -13.18 3.69 -10.24
CA PRO A 182 -14.23 2.95 -10.93
C PRO A 182 -14.11 1.43 -10.75
N GLU A 183 -12.91 0.93 -10.41
CA GLU A 183 -12.58 -0.49 -10.37
C GLU A 183 -11.70 -0.81 -9.15
N VAL A 184 -11.90 -1.99 -8.58
CA VAL A 184 -11.10 -2.54 -7.47
C VAL A 184 -9.76 -3.07 -8.00
N PRO A 185 -8.61 -2.61 -7.48
CA PRO A 185 -7.30 -3.11 -7.87
C PRO A 185 -7.13 -4.59 -7.61
N LEU A 186 -6.56 -5.30 -8.60
CA LEU A 186 -6.27 -6.73 -8.49
C LEU A 186 -4.91 -7.01 -7.85
N VAL A 187 -3.87 -6.25 -8.21
CA VAL A 187 -2.50 -6.46 -7.74
C VAL A 187 -2.31 -5.77 -6.39
N ARG A 188 -1.84 -6.52 -5.39
CA ARG A 188 -1.53 -6.04 -4.04
C ARG A 188 -0.04 -5.75 -3.86
N ASP A 189 0.80 -6.69 -4.28
CA ASP A 189 2.26 -6.58 -4.22
C ASP A 189 2.86 -7.36 -5.40
N LEU A 190 4.14 -7.13 -5.69
CA LEU A 190 4.89 -7.97 -6.61
C LEU A 190 6.35 -8.08 -6.19
N ARG A 191 6.95 -9.24 -6.48
CA ARG A 191 8.36 -9.52 -6.26
C ARG A 191 8.98 -10.21 -7.47
N THR A 192 10.28 -10.08 -7.62
CA THR A 192 11.05 -10.67 -8.72
C THR A 192 12.16 -11.56 -8.19
N THR A 193 12.34 -12.74 -8.81
CA THR A 193 13.41 -13.67 -8.47
C THR A 193 14.74 -13.25 -9.09
N TRP A 194 15.84 -13.84 -8.61
CA TRP A 194 17.17 -13.59 -9.18
C TRP A 194 17.31 -14.10 -10.62
N GLU A 195 16.48 -15.07 -10.98
CA GLU A 195 16.36 -15.65 -12.31
C GLU A 195 15.32 -14.92 -13.19
N GLY A 196 14.54 -14.00 -12.59
CA GLY A 196 13.65 -13.07 -13.28
C GLY A 196 12.18 -13.49 -13.34
N ALA A 197 11.79 -14.56 -12.66
CA ALA A 197 10.38 -14.88 -12.48
C ALA A 197 9.71 -13.78 -11.64
N ILE A 198 8.41 -13.55 -11.88
CA ILE A 198 7.63 -12.48 -11.27
C ILE A 198 6.54 -13.13 -10.43
N TRP A 199 6.53 -12.85 -9.14
CA TRP A 199 5.56 -13.31 -8.18
C TRP A 199 4.61 -12.15 -7.91
N VAL A 200 3.35 -12.29 -8.34
CA VAL A 200 2.34 -11.24 -8.25
C VAL A 200 1.34 -11.64 -7.18
N GLU A 201 1.31 -10.86 -6.11
CA GLU A 201 0.31 -11.00 -5.07
C GLU A 201 -0.97 -10.29 -5.49
N ARG A 202 -2.09 -10.98 -5.42
CA ARG A 202 -3.41 -10.44 -5.70
C ARG A 202 -4.30 -10.49 -4.48
N TRP A 203 -5.17 -9.51 -4.41
CA TRP A 203 -6.28 -9.53 -3.47
C TRP A 203 -7.16 -10.76 -3.68
N GLY A 204 -7.71 -11.25 -2.56
CA GLY A 204 -8.69 -12.33 -2.50
C GLY A 204 -10.04 -11.97 -3.13
N SER A 205 -11.07 -12.74 -2.78
CA SER A 205 -12.41 -12.52 -3.33
C SER A 205 -13.17 -11.38 -2.65
N ASP A 206 -12.78 -10.97 -1.44
CA ASP A 206 -13.36 -9.81 -0.77
C ASP A 206 -12.64 -8.51 -1.18
N PRO A 207 -13.28 -7.62 -1.98
CA PRO A 207 -12.69 -6.34 -2.32
C PRO A 207 -12.50 -5.42 -1.10
N LEU A 208 -13.24 -5.64 0.00
CA LEU A 208 -13.16 -4.78 1.18
C LEU A 208 -11.90 -5.02 2.02
N ALA A 209 -11.17 -6.11 1.77
CA ALA A 209 -9.89 -6.39 2.43
C ALA A 209 -8.83 -5.27 2.19
N GLN A 210 -9.01 -4.44 1.16
CA GLN A 210 -8.14 -3.30 0.85
C GLN A 210 -8.37 -2.09 1.77
N ILE A 211 -9.50 -2.06 2.46
CA ILE A 211 -9.97 -0.91 3.27
C ILE A 211 -9.65 -1.15 4.76
N ASP A 212 -9.08 -2.29 5.10
CA ASP A 212 -8.68 -2.59 6.46
C ASP A 212 -7.53 -1.66 6.91
N PRO A 213 -7.60 -0.99 8.07
CA PRO A 213 -6.49 -0.17 8.58
C PRO A 213 -5.18 -0.96 8.70
N ALA A 214 -5.25 -2.29 8.90
CA ALA A 214 -4.07 -3.17 8.87
C ALA A 214 -3.45 -3.33 7.46
N ALA A 215 -4.19 -3.04 6.39
CA ALA A 215 -3.70 -3.10 5.01
C ALA A 215 -2.86 -1.86 4.62
N GLY A 216 -2.91 -0.80 5.41
CA GLY A 216 -2.27 0.49 5.16
C GLY A 216 -0.96 0.70 5.94
N GLY A 217 0.00 -0.20 5.80
CA GLY A 217 1.43 0.07 6.08
C GLY A 217 1.78 0.66 7.45
N SER A 218 1.86 -0.19 8.46
CA SER A 218 2.88 -0.05 9.51
C SER A 218 3.53 -1.42 9.73
N ASP A 219 4.85 -1.46 9.78
CA ASP A 219 5.67 -2.67 10.04
C ASP A 219 5.40 -3.35 11.39
N ASP A 220 4.46 -2.83 12.17
CA ASP A 220 4.05 -3.33 13.48
C ASP A 220 2.67 -3.98 13.35
N ARG A 221 2.62 -5.18 12.77
CA ARG A 221 1.40 -5.99 12.71
C ARG A 221 1.13 -6.51 14.12
N SER A 222 0.16 -5.93 14.79
CA SER A 222 -0.31 -6.43 16.08
C SER A 222 -0.86 -7.85 15.92
N ARG A 223 -0.49 -8.73 16.85
CA ARG A 223 -0.79 -10.17 16.95
C ARG A 223 -2.26 -10.60 16.70
N GLU A 224 -3.22 -9.69 16.82
CA GLU A 224 -4.65 -9.97 16.60
C GLU A 224 -5.09 -9.81 15.13
N ALA A 225 -4.39 -9.01 14.32
CA ALA A 225 -4.60 -8.95 12.87
C ALA A 225 -3.95 -10.13 12.12
N GLU A 226 -3.12 -10.91 12.81
CA GLU A 226 -2.35 -12.03 12.26
C GLU A 226 -3.14 -13.35 12.24
N GLU A 227 -4.23 -13.46 13.01
CA GLU A 227 -5.01 -14.70 13.12
C GLU A 227 -5.90 -14.98 11.89
N ALA A 228 -6.21 -13.96 11.09
CA ALA A 228 -6.79 -14.11 9.76
C ALA A 228 -5.70 -13.92 8.70
N ALA A 229 -5.13 -15.03 8.21
CA ALA A 229 -4.22 -14.98 7.08
C ALA A 229 -4.87 -14.15 5.94
N PRO A 230 -4.13 -13.22 5.32
CA PRO A 230 -4.70 -12.39 4.28
C PRO A 230 -5.24 -13.25 3.14
N GLU A 231 -6.53 -13.17 2.87
CA GLU A 231 -7.13 -13.83 1.71
C GLU A 231 -6.47 -13.32 0.42
N GLY A 232 -6.04 -14.24 -0.43
CA GLY A 232 -5.47 -13.88 -1.73
C GLY A 232 -4.66 -14.98 -2.37
N TRP A 233 -4.02 -14.61 -3.47
CA TRP A 233 -3.30 -15.52 -4.33
C TRP A 233 -1.97 -14.95 -4.77
N ILE A 234 -0.97 -15.80 -4.93
CA ILE A 234 0.29 -15.46 -5.60
C ILE A 234 0.30 -16.14 -6.96
N ASP A 235 0.25 -15.35 -8.02
CA ASP A 235 0.46 -15.83 -9.38
C ASP A 235 1.95 -15.75 -9.71
N VAL A 236 2.52 -16.82 -10.29
CA VAL A 236 3.91 -16.83 -10.74
C VAL A 236 3.97 -16.75 -12.26
N LEU A 237 4.73 -15.78 -12.75
CA LEU A 237 5.04 -15.61 -14.16
C LEU A 237 6.52 -15.94 -14.39
N ALA A 238 6.83 -16.65 -15.46
CA ALA A 238 8.19 -16.85 -15.93
C ALA A 238 8.82 -15.51 -16.35
N PRO A 239 10.15 -15.43 -16.54
CA PRO A 239 10.80 -14.17 -16.97
C PRO A 239 10.24 -13.59 -18.27
N GLY A 240 9.73 -14.43 -19.18
CA GLY A 240 9.06 -13.99 -20.41
C GLY A 240 7.65 -13.45 -20.18
N GLY A 241 7.08 -13.61 -18.99
CA GLY A 241 5.71 -13.23 -18.64
C GLY A 241 4.70 -14.37 -18.81
N GLU A 242 5.14 -15.57 -19.18
CA GLU A 242 4.29 -16.74 -19.27
C GLU A 242 3.79 -17.14 -17.89
N TYR A 243 2.49 -17.39 -17.75
CA TYR A 243 1.92 -17.83 -16.49
C TYR A 243 2.33 -19.28 -16.17
N VAL A 244 2.88 -19.48 -14.97
CA VAL A 244 3.37 -20.78 -14.47
C VAL A 244 2.35 -21.45 -13.57
N GLY A 245 1.75 -20.70 -12.64
CA GLY A 245 0.82 -21.25 -11.67
C GLY A 245 0.36 -20.21 -10.64
N THR A 246 -0.53 -20.65 -9.74
CA THR A 246 -1.05 -19.85 -8.63
C THR A 246 -0.87 -20.63 -7.32
N PHE A 247 -0.51 -19.92 -6.26
CA PHE A 247 -0.49 -20.39 -4.88
C PHE A 247 -1.53 -19.62 -4.05
N SER A 248 -2.11 -20.26 -3.03
CA SER A 248 -2.91 -19.56 -2.02
C SER A 248 -1.98 -18.86 -1.02
N LEU A 249 -2.33 -17.64 -0.59
CA LEU A 249 -1.59 -16.96 0.48
C LEU A 249 -1.68 -17.69 1.83
N GLU A 250 -2.73 -18.49 2.04
CA GLU A 250 -2.89 -19.34 3.23
C GLU A 250 -1.83 -20.46 3.28
N GLU A 251 -1.45 -21.00 2.12
CA GLU A 251 -0.51 -22.12 2.02
C GLU A 251 0.93 -21.64 1.78
N THR A 252 1.09 -20.50 1.13
CA THR A 252 2.39 -19.95 0.71
C THR A 252 2.36 -18.43 0.80
N PRO A 253 2.90 -17.83 1.88
CA PRO A 253 3.03 -16.38 1.96
C PRO A 253 4.05 -15.87 0.94
N MET A 254 3.99 -14.57 0.62
CA MET A 254 5.00 -13.94 -0.24
C MET A 254 6.38 -14.00 0.43
N PRO A 255 7.43 -14.51 -0.24
CA PRO A 255 8.78 -14.50 0.30
C PRO A 255 9.27 -13.08 0.59
N GLY A 256 9.97 -12.91 1.71
CA GLY A 256 10.58 -11.62 2.06
C GLY A 256 11.80 -11.27 1.20
N ALA A 257 12.48 -12.29 0.65
CA ALA A 257 13.59 -12.11 -0.28
C ALA A 257 13.81 -13.33 -1.19
N PHE A 258 14.39 -13.07 -2.36
CA PHE A 258 14.85 -14.07 -3.32
C PHE A 258 16.38 -13.99 -3.44
N GLY A 259 17.03 -15.15 -3.49
CA GLY A 259 18.48 -15.30 -3.63
C GLY A 259 18.86 -16.23 -4.78
N PRO A 260 20.15 -16.28 -5.15
CA PRO A 260 20.61 -17.01 -6.32
C PRO A 260 20.38 -18.52 -6.22
N GLY A 261 20.09 -19.14 -7.36
CA GLY A 261 19.82 -20.58 -7.46
C GLY A 261 18.42 -20.95 -6.97
N GLY A 262 17.48 -20.00 -6.99
CA GLY A 262 16.13 -20.15 -6.47
C GLY A 262 16.07 -20.29 -4.95
N LEU A 263 16.96 -19.65 -4.20
CA LEU A 263 16.81 -19.55 -2.75
C LEU A 263 15.71 -18.53 -2.43
N VAL A 264 14.90 -18.82 -1.43
CA VAL A 264 13.84 -17.94 -0.95
C VAL A 264 13.90 -17.86 0.56
N ALA A 265 13.75 -16.65 1.10
CA ALA A 265 13.72 -16.41 2.53
C ALA A 265 12.30 -16.01 2.95
N PHE A 266 11.82 -16.65 4.00
CA PHE A 266 10.60 -16.33 4.72
C PHE A 266 10.98 -15.84 6.11
N VAL A 267 10.21 -14.90 6.64
CA VAL A 267 10.28 -14.51 8.06
C VAL A 267 9.06 -15.13 8.71
N GLU A 268 9.29 -16.05 9.63
CA GLU A 268 8.25 -16.69 10.43
C GLU A 268 8.46 -16.29 11.89
N THR A 269 7.37 -16.07 12.62
CA THR A 269 7.40 -15.72 14.03
C THR A 269 7.02 -16.96 14.84
N ASP A 270 7.79 -17.29 15.88
CA ASP A 270 7.48 -18.43 16.75
C ASP A 270 6.46 -18.09 17.85
N GLU A 271 6.17 -19.05 18.74
CA GLU A 271 5.22 -18.87 19.85
C GLU A 271 5.60 -17.74 20.83
N LEU A 272 6.85 -17.28 20.80
CA LEU A 272 7.42 -16.25 21.67
C LEU A 272 7.63 -14.92 20.94
N ASP A 273 7.02 -14.75 19.77
CA ASP A 273 7.15 -13.57 18.92
C ASP A 273 8.60 -13.33 18.42
N ILE A 274 9.42 -14.38 18.33
CA ILE A 274 10.81 -14.28 17.86
C ILE A 274 10.86 -14.47 16.34
N PRO A 275 11.34 -13.49 15.56
CA PRO A 275 11.45 -13.62 14.12
C PRO A 275 12.57 -14.61 13.75
N THR A 276 12.21 -15.64 13.01
CA THR A 276 13.08 -16.68 12.46
C THR A 276 13.11 -16.59 10.94
N ILE A 277 14.31 -16.55 10.36
CA ILE A 277 14.48 -16.56 8.91
C ILE A 277 14.57 -18.01 8.44
N ILE A 278 13.60 -18.45 7.63
CA ILE A 278 13.60 -19.77 7.01
C ILE A 278 13.98 -19.64 5.54
N VAL A 279 15.08 -20.30 5.17
CA VAL A 279 15.55 -20.33 3.79
C VAL A 279 15.17 -21.66 3.13
N LYS A 280 14.39 -21.60 2.06
CA LYS A 280 13.98 -22.75 1.25
C LYS A 280 14.55 -22.60 -0.17
N ARG A 281 14.51 -23.68 -0.95
CA ARG A 281 14.86 -23.65 -2.37
C ARG A 281 13.63 -23.94 -3.21
N LEU A 282 13.33 -23.05 -4.14
CA LEU A 282 12.23 -23.21 -5.09
C LEU A 282 12.47 -24.41 -6.03
N PRO A 283 11.42 -25.13 -6.46
CA PRO A 283 11.50 -26.06 -7.57
C PRO A 283 11.90 -25.36 -8.88
N VAL A 284 12.63 -26.05 -9.76
CA VAL A 284 13.11 -25.48 -11.04
C VAL A 284 12.00 -24.84 -11.88
N ALA A 285 10.78 -25.37 -11.81
CA ALA A 285 9.64 -24.87 -12.58
C ALA A 285 9.17 -23.46 -12.18
N VAL A 286 9.50 -22.99 -10.98
CA VAL A 286 9.03 -21.70 -10.41
C VAL A 286 10.19 -20.77 -10.02
N ARG A 287 11.43 -21.12 -10.42
CA ARG A 287 12.61 -20.26 -10.26
C ARG A 287 12.60 -19.17 -11.33
#